data_AF-A0A1M7C4T7-F1
#
_entry.id   AF-A0A1M7C4T7-F1
#
_cell.length_a   1.000
_cell.length_b   1.000
_cell.length_c   1.000
_cell.angle_alpha   90.00
_cell.angle_beta   90.00
_cell.angle_gamma   90.00
#
_symmetry.space_group_name_H-M   'P 1'
#
loop_
_entity.id
_entity.type
_entity.pdbx_description
1 polymer ?
#
loop_
_entity_poly.entity_id
_entity_poly.type
_entity_poly.pdbx_seq_one_letter_code
_entity_poly.pdbx_strand_id
1 'polypeptide(L)'
;MKMSQKINIALFSSFVVTAVSGAFIWGSDFLSNQNVPWHMQSGIDEDSLSTYGENDYRLLDKRPVIAQINRSQKKQVLILVDSWGVPHDKSKLEKEFSIFNDIPHDFAIHHRMANRTKHAERVEYRRDSSDALFLFGGDSLEFGRSEYMQEIGYSRRLFFQKCSDSLMLAKLDSVMSDGAFSTIAWTTQGSRYSSEDSLMSTLKGIRNLAKEHSDVRFVVQGTHRPILCSSEYKRTFYEHWVPTVVLNP
;
A
#
# COMPACT_ATOMS: atom_id res chain seq x y z
N MET A 1 -32.09 56.61 -31.29
CA MET A 1 -31.22 56.23 -30.15
C MET A 1 -30.46 57.47 -29.69
N LYS A 2 -30.58 57.85 -28.41
CA LYS A 2 -29.94 59.06 -27.85
C LYS A 2 -28.42 58.91 -27.87
N MET A 3 -27.68 60.02 -27.92
CA MET A 3 -26.21 60.01 -27.98
C MET A 3 -25.59 59.23 -26.80
N SER A 4 -26.17 59.34 -25.61
CA SER A 4 -25.78 58.55 -24.43
C SER A 4 -25.93 57.04 -24.61
N GLN A 5 -26.98 56.59 -25.31
CA GLN A 5 -27.19 55.17 -25.60
C GLN A 5 -26.16 54.64 -26.60
N LYS A 6 -25.74 55.44 -27.58
CA LYS A 6 -24.67 55.08 -28.53
C LYS A 6 -23.33 54.91 -27.82
N ILE A 7 -23.01 55.80 -26.88
CA ILE A 7 -21.79 55.74 -26.09
C ILE A 7 -21.79 54.49 -25.20
N ASN A 8 -22.90 54.21 -24.51
CA ASN A 8 -23.00 53.02 -23.65
C ASN A 8 -22.87 51.72 -24.43
N ILE A 9 -23.47 51.64 -25.63
CA ILE A 9 -23.35 50.45 -26.50
C ILE A 9 -21.91 50.29 -27.01
N ALA A 10 -21.23 51.39 -27.38
CA ALA A 10 -19.84 51.34 -27.80
C ALA A 10 -18.91 50.87 -26.66
N LEU A 11 -19.10 51.39 -25.45
CA LEU A 11 -18.32 50.97 -24.27
C LEU A 11 -18.58 49.51 -23.90
N PHE A 12 -19.85 49.07 -23.93
CA PHE A 12 -20.19 47.67 -23.67
C PHE A 12 -19.60 46.73 -24.72
N SER A 13 -19.71 47.10 -26.00
CA SER A 13 -19.13 46.30 -27.09
C SER A 13 -17.61 46.21 -26.99
N SER A 14 -16.95 47.33 -26.64
CA SER A 14 -15.51 47.34 -26.38
C SER A 14 -15.15 46.45 -25.19
N PHE A 15 -15.92 46.48 -24.11
CA PHE A 15 -15.67 45.63 -22.95
C PHE A 15 -15.81 44.14 -23.30
N VAL A 16 -16.86 43.76 -24.05
CA VAL A 16 -17.07 42.37 -24.49
C VAL A 16 -15.94 41.90 -25.39
N VAL A 17 -15.51 42.72 -26.37
CA VAL A 17 -14.40 42.36 -27.26
C VAL A 17 -13.10 42.17 -26.47
N THR A 18 -12.81 43.05 -25.53
CA THR A 18 -11.61 42.95 -24.68
C THR A 18 -11.68 41.75 -23.75
N ALA A 19 -12.83 41.46 -23.15
CA ALA A 19 -13.02 40.32 -22.26
C ALA A 19 -12.91 38.98 -23.02
N VAL A 20 -13.51 38.87 -24.20
CA VAL A 20 -13.43 37.67 -25.04
C VAL A 20 -12.02 37.47 -25.58
N SER A 21 -11.36 38.53 -26.07
CA SER A 21 -9.98 38.45 -26.56
C SER A 21 -9.00 38.12 -25.44
N GLY A 22 -9.18 38.71 -24.25
CA GLY A 22 -8.39 38.40 -23.06
C GLY A 22 -8.58 36.96 -22.61
N ALA A 23 -9.81 36.45 -22.60
CA ALA A 23 -10.09 35.05 -22.31
C ALA A 23 -9.51 34.10 -23.35
N PHE A 24 -9.41 34.50 -24.62
CA PHE A 24 -8.81 33.68 -25.66
C PHE A 24 -7.27 33.64 -25.55
N ILE A 25 -6.63 34.79 -25.32
CA ILE A 25 -5.16 34.91 -25.21
C ILE A 25 -4.67 34.29 -23.88
N TRP A 26 -5.35 34.57 -22.76
CA TRP A 26 -4.97 33.98 -21.47
C TRP A 26 -5.51 32.55 -21.29
N GLY A 27 -6.65 32.24 -21.91
CA GLY A 27 -7.20 30.88 -21.93
C GLY A 27 -6.41 29.93 -22.81
N SER A 28 -5.78 30.39 -23.90
CA SER A 28 -4.88 29.53 -24.69
C SER A 28 -3.60 29.17 -23.94
N ASP A 29 -3.09 30.01 -23.04
CA ASP A 29 -1.99 29.66 -22.15
C ASP A 29 -2.44 28.75 -20.98
N PHE A 30 -3.70 28.87 -20.56
CA PHE A 30 -4.32 27.95 -19.59
C PHE A 30 -4.65 26.57 -20.22
N LEU A 31 -5.00 26.53 -21.51
CA LEU A 31 -5.36 25.31 -22.24
C LEU A 31 -4.18 24.65 -22.95
N SER A 32 -3.14 25.38 -23.35
CA SER A 32 -1.91 24.78 -23.92
C SER A 32 -1.02 24.12 -22.88
N ASN A 33 -1.23 24.43 -21.60
CA ASN A 33 -0.72 23.68 -20.45
C ASN A 33 -1.67 22.57 -19.97
N GLN A 34 -2.70 22.22 -20.74
CA GLN A 34 -3.31 20.91 -20.58
C GLN A 34 -2.34 19.86 -21.11
N ASN A 35 -1.42 19.47 -20.22
CA ASN A 35 -0.96 18.10 -20.14
C ASN A 35 -2.14 17.22 -20.52
N VAL A 36 -1.98 16.44 -21.59
CA VAL A 36 -2.89 15.34 -21.92
C VAL A 36 -3.29 14.69 -20.59
N PRO A 37 -4.59 14.57 -20.26
CA PRO A 37 -4.99 14.10 -18.93
C PRO A 37 -4.24 12.81 -18.67
N TRP A 38 -3.48 12.72 -17.58
CA TRP A 38 -2.69 11.53 -17.26
C TRP A 38 -3.55 10.26 -17.11
N HIS A 39 -4.87 10.39 -17.19
CA HIS A 39 -5.86 9.31 -17.24
C HIS A 39 -6.01 8.69 -18.64
N MET A 40 -5.54 9.35 -19.71
CA MET A 40 -5.28 8.73 -21.01
C MET A 40 -3.82 8.29 -21.07
N GLN A 41 -3.40 7.52 -20.07
CA GLN A 41 -2.36 6.53 -20.33
C GLN A 41 -2.97 5.60 -21.39
N SER A 42 -2.39 5.58 -22.60
CA SER A 42 -2.44 4.41 -23.47
C SER A 42 -2.33 3.20 -22.56
N GLY A 43 -3.23 2.21 -22.68
CA GLY A 43 -3.14 0.99 -21.88
C GLY A 43 -1.70 0.49 -21.88
N ILE A 44 -0.97 0.79 -20.80
CA ILE A 44 0.33 0.20 -20.56
C ILE A 44 -0.10 -1.15 -20.06
N ASP A 45 0.05 -2.11 -20.96
CA ASP A 45 -0.32 -3.51 -20.79
C ASP A 45 -0.02 -3.98 -19.37
N GLU A 46 -0.92 -4.83 -18.89
CA GLU A 46 -0.93 -5.50 -17.60
C GLU A 46 0.31 -6.39 -17.36
N ASP A 47 1.56 -5.92 -17.52
CA ASP A 47 2.73 -6.74 -17.18
C ASP A 47 4.06 -5.97 -17.05
N SER A 48 4.05 -4.81 -16.39
CA SER A 48 5.27 -4.00 -16.21
C SER A 48 6.41 -4.73 -15.46
N LEU A 49 6.13 -5.87 -14.82
CA LEU A 49 7.10 -6.67 -14.09
C LEU A 49 7.74 -7.78 -14.95
N SER A 50 7.22 -8.06 -16.15
CA SER A 50 7.81 -9.03 -17.11
C SER A 50 9.27 -8.71 -17.48
N THR A 51 9.69 -7.45 -17.42
CA THR A 51 11.09 -7.04 -17.60
C THR A 51 11.93 -7.07 -16.33
N TYR A 52 11.29 -7.16 -15.16
CA TYR A 52 11.92 -7.23 -13.85
C TYR A 52 12.26 -8.70 -13.56
N GLY A 53 13.36 -9.15 -14.16
CA GLY A 53 13.91 -10.51 -14.13
C GLY A 53 13.02 -11.55 -13.44
N GLU A 54 12.21 -12.28 -14.24
CA GLU A 54 11.52 -13.52 -13.84
C GLU A 54 12.46 -14.53 -13.12
N ASN A 55 13.77 -14.32 -13.21
CA ASN A 55 14.81 -15.15 -12.62
C ASN A 55 15.14 -14.84 -11.15
N ASP A 56 14.86 -13.63 -10.63
CA ASP A 56 15.38 -13.23 -9.31
C ASP A 56 14.38 -13.44 -8.18
N TYR A 57 13.08 -13.34 -8.47
CA TYR A 57 12.01 -13.48 -7.49
C TYR A 57 10.87 -14.32 -8.01
N ARG A 58 10.27 -15.09 -7.12
CA ARG A 58 9.02 -15.80 -7.41
C ARG A 58 7.89 -14.79 -7.61
N LEU A 59 7.22 -14.85 -8.78
CA LEU A 59 6.02 -14.06 -9.03
C LEU A 59 4.78 -14.81 -8.54
N LEU A 60 3.94 -14.12 -7.76
CA LEU A 60 2.65 -14.61 -7.27
C LEU A 60 1.52 -13.90 -8.02
N ASP A 61 0.54 -14.67 -8.45
CA ASP A 61 -0.61 -14.18 -9.19
C ASP A 61 -1.64 -13.51 -8.27
N LYS A 62 -2.79 -13.10 -8.81
CA LYS A 62 -3.81 -12.30 -8.12
C LYS A 62 -4.56 -13.02 -6.96
N ARG A 63 -4.24 -14.29 -6.66
CA ARG A 63 -4.83 -15.07 -5.55
C ARG A 63 -4.17 -14.69 -4.20
N PRO A 64 -4.81 -14.96 -3.05
CA PRO A 64 -4.18 -14.74 -1.75
C PRO A 64 -2.81 -15.44 -1.65
N VAL A 65 -1.81 -14.79 -1.03
CA VAL A 65 -0.45 -15.33 -0.93
C VAL A 65 -0.43 -16.65 -0.17
N ILE A 66 -1.24 -16.77 0.87
CA ILE A 66 -1.36 -18.00 1.67
C ILE A 66 -1.82 -19.20 0.84
N ALA A 67 -2.59 -18.99 -0.23
CA ALA A 67 -3.01 -20.05 -1.13
C ALA A 67 -1.93 -20.46 -2.15
N GLN A 68 -0.88 -19.64 -2.31
CA GLN A 68 0.18 -19.84 -3.30
C GLN A 68 1.50 -20.29 -2.69
N ILE A 69 1.73 -20.07 -1.39
CA ILE A 69 2.93 -20.52 -0.68
C ILE A 69 2.72 -21.92 -0.07
N ASN A 70 3.82 -22.61 0.26
CA ASN A 70 3.75 -23.95 0.85
C ASN A 70 2.95 -23.91 2.15
N ARG A 71 2.07 -24.90 2.37
CA ARG A 71 1.34 -25.03 3.64
C ARG A 71 2.31 -25.43 4.74
N SER A 72 2.14 -24.81 5.91
CA SER A 72 2.92 -25.12 7.10
C SER A 72 1.96 -25.46 8.24
N GLN A 73 2.37 -26.37 9.13
CA GLN A 73 1.65 -26.66 10.37
C GLN A 73 2.07 -25.73 11.51
N LYS A 74 3.07 -24.87 11.29
CA LYS A 74 3.53 -23.88 12.26
C LYS A 74 2.44 -22.86 12.55
N LYS A 75 2.50 -22.26 13.73
CA LYS A 75 1.80 -21.00 14.02
C LYS A 75 2.21 -19.96 12.98
N GLN A 76 1.27 -19.10 12.59
CA GLN A 76 1.49 -18.13 11.54
C GLN A 76 1.18 -16.70 11.98
N VAL A 77 2.03 -15.77 11.55
CA VAL A 77 1.82 -14.33 11.68
C VAL A 77 1.73 -13.72 10.29
N LEU A 78 0.60 -13.08 10.00
CA LEU A 78 0.32 -12.42 8.73
C LEU A 78 0.49 -10.91 8.90
N ILE A 79 1.53 -10.34 8.28
CA ILE A 79 1.86 -8.93 8.42
C ILE A 79 1.63 -8.21 7.09
N LEU A 80 0.78 -7.19 7.12
CA LEU A 80 0.60 -6.28 6.00
C LEU A 80 1.31 -4.97 6.30
N VAL A 81 2.39 -4.70 5.55
CA VAL A 81 3.15 -3.45 5.66
C VAL A 81 2.49 -2.39 4.79
N ASP A 82 1.89 -1.39 5.43
CA ASP A 82 1.12 -0.38 4.72
C ASP A 82 2.02 0.52 3.86
N SER A 83 1.59 0.90 2.66
CA SER A 83 2.42 1.68 1.71
C SER A 83 3.75 1.04 1.28
N TRP A 84 3.93 -0.29 1.40
CA TRP A 84 5.08 -0.99 0.81
C TRP A 84 4.70 -1.55 -0.57
N GLY A 85 5.26 -0.98 -1.64
CA GLY A 85 5.05 -1.41 -3.04
C GLY A 85 6.38 -1.70 -3.73
N VAL A 86 6.35 -2.36 -4.88
CA VAL A 86 7.60 -2.70 -5.60
C VAL A 86 8.16 -1.46 -6.29
N PRO A 87 9.38 -0.99 -5.96
CA PRO A 87 10.00 0.14 -6.64
C PRO A 87 10.42 -0.26 -8.08
N HIS A 88 10.51 0.71 -8.99
CA HIS A 88 11.09 0.51 -10.32
C HIS A 88 12.61 0.34 -10.29
N ASP A 89 13.25 0.81 -9.22
CA ASP A 89 14.69 0.64 -9.00
C ASP A 89 14.96 -0.66 -8.23
N LYS A 90 15.61 -1.61 -8.91
CA LYS A 90 15.88 -2.95 -8.39
C LYS A 90 16.76 -2.92 -7.16
N SER A 91 17.73 -2.02 -7.12
CA SER A 91 18.65 -1.88 -5.99
C SER A 91 17.92 -1.51 -4.69
N LYS A 92 16.80 -0.77 -4.78
CA LYS A 92 15.97 -0.45 -3.62
C LYS A 92 15.23 -1.66 -3.09
N LEU A 93 14.63 -2.46 -3.97
CA LEU A 93 13.97 -3.70 -3.56
C LEU A 93 14.97 -4.67 -2.94
N GLU A 94 16.14 -4.84 -3.58
CA GLU A 94 17.23 -5.67 -3.05
C GLU A 94 17.69 -5.18 -1.67
N LYS A 95 17.81 -3.87 -1.47
CA LYS A 95 18.11 -3.27 -0.16
C LYS A 95 17.03 -3.58 0.88
N GLU A 96 15.75 -3.47 0.52
CA GLU A 96 14.63 -3.78 1.43
C GLU A 96 14.61 -5.26 1.81
N PHE A 97 14.79 -6.16 0.85
CA PHE A 97 14.87 -7.61 1.08
C PHE A 97 16.12 -8.02 1.87
N SER A 98 17.25 -7.35 1.66
CA SER A 98 18.51 -7.68 2.35
C SER A 98 18.42 -7.66 3.88
N ILE A 99 17.44 -6.93 4.43
CA ILE A 99 17.13 -6.90 5.86
C ILE A 99 16.94 -8.31 6.43
N PHE A 100 16.34 -9.21 5.64
CA PHE A 100 15.92 -10.55 6.04
C PHE A 100 16.94 -11.65 5.73
N ASN A 101 18.09 -11.32 5.12
CA ASN A 101 19.05 -12.30 4.62
C ASN A 101 19.69 -13.20 5.70
N ASP A 102 19.64 -12.81 6.98
CA ASP A 102 20.20 -13.58 8.10
C ASP A 102 19.19 -14.51 8.79
N ILE A 103 18.01 -14.72 8.20
CA ILE A 103 16.95 -15.62 8.69
C ILE A 103 16.51 -16.51 7.52
N PRO A 104 16.10 -17.77 7.72
CA PRO A 104 15.49 -18.57 6.65
C PRO A 104 14.29 -17.83 6.02
N HIS A 105 14.33 -17.62 4.70
CA HIS A 105 13.34 -16.82 4.00
C HIS A 105 13.07 -17.30 2.57
N ASP A 106 11.88 -16.98 2.06
CA ASP A 106 11.52 -17.04 0.64
C ASP A 106 11.03 -15.66 0.19
N PHE A 107 11.70 -15.05 -0.79
CA PHE A 107 11.26 -13.79 -1.39
C PHE A 107 10.31 -14.02 -2.57
N ALA A 108 9.30 -13.15 -2.67
CA ALA A 108 8.36 -13.16 -3.76
C ALA A 108 7.83 -11.74 -4.05
N ILE A 109 7.22 -11.59 -5.21
CA ILE A 109 6.51 -10.37 -5.62
C ILE A 109 5.09 -10.77 -5.96
N HIS A 110 4.10 -10.11 -5.36
CA HIS A 110 2.69 -10.45 -5.52
C HIS A 110 1.92 -9.37 -6.28
N HIS A 111 1.18 -9.79 -7.30
CA HIS A 111 0.26 -8.94 -8.05
C HIS A 111 -1.11 -8.86 -7.38
N ARG A 112 -1.55 -7.68 -6.94
CA ARG A 112 -2.86 -7.49 -6.31
C ARG A 112 -3.92 -7.04 -7.31
N MET A 113 -5.15 -7.54 -7.17
CA MET A 113 -6.31 -7.01 -7.91
C MET A 113 -6.58 -5.53 -7.63
N ALA A 114 -6.29 -5.05 -6.41
CA ALA A 114 -6.46 -3.64 -6.05
C ALA A 114 -5.37 -3.12 -5.12
N ASN A 115 -5.02 -1.85 -5.32
CA ASN A 115 -3.89 -1.18 -4.68
C ASN A 115 -4.35 -0.38 -3.45
N ARG A 116 -4.97 -1.05 -2.46
CA ARG A 116 -5.52 -0.42 -1.24
C ARG A 116 -5.42 -1.35 -0.04
N THR A 117 -5.12 -0.81 1.15
CA THR A 117 -4.98 -1.56 2.42
C THR A 117 -6.20 -2.41 2.74
N LYS A 118 -7.40 -1.82 2.64
CA LYS A 118 -8.67 -2.53 2.90
C LYS A 118 -8.87 -3.73 1.98
N HIS A 119 -8.41 -3.65 0.73
CA HIS A 119 -8.48 -4.79 -0.18
C HIS A 119 -7.47 -5.87 0.23
N ALA A 120 -6.22 -5.49 0.50
CA ALA A 120 -5.18 -6.40 0.99
C ALA A 120 -5.64 -7.18 2.23
N GLU A 121 -6.15 -6.49 3.24
CA GLU A 121 -6.68 -7.11 4.46
C GLU A 121 -7.83 -8.09 4.15
N ARG A 122 -8.79 -7.70 3.29
CA ARG A 122 -9.93 -8.55 2.91
C ARG A 122 -9.56 -9.81 2.10
N VAL A 123 -8.38 -9.83 1.50
CA VAL A 123 -7.90 -10.95 0.67
C VAL A 123 -6.96 -11.83 1.47
N GLU A 124 -5.93 -11.25 2.11
CA GLU A 124 -4.87 -12.02 2.78
C GLU A 124 -5.27 -12.54 4.15
N TYR A 125 -6.13 -11.83 4.87
CA TYR A 125 -6.56 -12.25 6.20
C TYR A 125 -7.81 -13.13 6.18
N ARG A 126 -8.22 -13.62 5.01
CA ARG A 126 -9.31 -14.59 4.96
C ARG A 126 -8.92 -15.82 5.76
N ARG A 127 -9.81 -16.18 6.68
CA ARG A 127 -9.56 -17.11 7.76
C ARG A 127 -9.67 -18.56 7.29
N ASP A 128 -8.70 -19.37 7.72
CA ASP A 128 -8.75 -20.83 7.68
C ASP A 128 -8.85 -21.48 9.09
N SER A 129 -8.67 -20.72 10.19
CA SER A 129 -8.59 -21.26 11.58
C SER A 129 -9.53 -20.58 12.58
N SER A 130 -10.02 -21.35 13.56
CA SER A 130 -10.87 -20.84 14.64
C SER A 130 -10.22 -19.84 15.57
N ASP A 131 -8.92 -19.99 15.78
CA ASP A 131 -8.14 -19.32 16.83
C ASP A 131 -7.25 -18.24 16.21
N ALA A 132 -7.94 -17.21 15.68
CA ALA A 132 -7.31 -16.12 14.95
C ALA A 132 -7.45 -14.79 15.70
N LEU A 133 -6.35 -14.04 15.81
CA LEU A 133 -6.30 -12.70 16.39
C LEU A 133 -5.98 -11.67 15.32
N PHE A 134 -6.72 -10.57 15.30
CA PHE A 134 -6.36 -9.38 14.53
C PHE A 134 -5.87 -8.26 15.44
N LEU A 135 -4.77 -7.63 15.06
CA LEU A 135 -4.14 -6.50 15.76
C LEU A 135 -4.05 -5.29 14.83
N PHE A 136 -4.36 -4.11 15.37
CA PHE A 136 -4.18 -2.85 14.64
C PHE A 136 -3.79 -1.70 15.58
N GLY A 137 -2.75 -0.96 15.21
CA GLY A 137 -2.28 0.19 16.00
C GLY A 137 -3.19 1.42 15.94
N GLY A 138 -4.11 1.45 14.97
CA GLY A 138 -4.98 2.60 14.72
C GLY A 138 -6.37 2.51 15.35
N ASP A 139 -7.24 3.39 14.87
CA ASP A 139 -8.66 3.42 15.25
C ASP A 139 -9.41 2.27 14.56
N SER A 140 -10.29 1.61 15.32
CA SER A 140 -11.19 0.58 14.83
C SER A 140 -12.17 1.06 13.74
N LEU A 141 -12.55 2.34 13.75
CA LEU A 141 -13.47 2.93 12.79
C LEU A 141 -12.79 3.33 11.48
N GLU A 142 -11.45 3.35 11.46
CA GLU A 142 -10.68 3.70 10.27
C GLU A 142 -11.03 2.73 9.12
N PHE A 143 -11.58 3.26 8.03
CA PHE A 143 -12.11 2.52 6.87
C PHE A 143 -13.22 1.48 7.18
N GLY A 144 -13.87 1.59 8.33
CA GLY A 144 -14.85 0.61 8.81
C GLY A 144 -14.21 -0.71 9.25
N ARG A 145 -12.95 -0.69 9.68
CA ARG A 145 -12.15 -1.89 9.98
C ARG A 145 -12.75 -2.82 11.02
N SER A 146 -13.34 -2.28 12.07
CA SER A 146 -14.03 -3.08 13.09
C SER A 146 -15.08 -4.00 12.48
N GLU A 147 -15.92 -3.44 11.59
CA GLU A 147 -17.02 -4.14 10.93
C GLU A 147 -16.50 -5.21 9.98
N TYR A 148 -15.64 -4.85 9.01
CA TYR A 148 -15.22 -5.85 8.03
C TYR A 148 -14.23 -6.88 8.56
N MET A 149 -13.45 -6.58 9.61
CA MET A 149 -12.65 -7.63 10.26
C MET A 149 -13.54 -8.64 11.01
N GLN A 150 -14.73 -8.22 11.44
CA GLN A 150 -15.76 -9.14 11.92
C GLN A 150 -16.26 -10.05 10.80
N GLU A 151 -16.58 -9.46 9.64
CA GLU A 151 -17.07 -10.18 8.46
C GLU A 151 -16.05 -11.22 7.97
N ILE A 152 -14.74 -10.89 8.04
CA ILE A 152 -13.64 -11.80 7.70
C ILE A 152 -13.55 -12.99 8.69
N GLY A 153 -14.08 -12.84 9.90
CA GLY A 153 -14.16 -13.91 10.89
C GLY A 153 -13.11 -13.87 12.00
N TYR A 154 -12.49 -12.71 12.27
CA TYR A 154 -11.64 -12.58 13.46
C TYR A 154 -12.48 -12.43 14.73
N SER A 155 -12.52 -13.50 15.52
CA SER A 155 -13.26 -13.55 16.79
C SER A 155 -12.66 -12.59 17.81
N ARG A 156 -11.33 -12.49 17.87
CA ARG A 156 -10.61 -11.51 18.70
C ARG A 156 -9.95 -10.46 17.82
N ARG A 157 -10.23 -9.20 18.13
CA ARG A 157 -9.71 -8.02 17.45
C ARG A 157 -9.23 -7.03 18.51
N LEU A 158 -8.00 -6.55 18.42
CA LEU A 158 -7.46 -5.56 19.35
C LEU A 158 -7.03 -4.32 18.56
N PHE A 159 -7.55 -3.17 18.99
CA PHE A 159 -7.30 -1.86 18.41
C PHE A 159 -6.68 -0.97 19.49
N PHE A 160 -5.60 -0.27 19.17
CA PHE A 160 -4.79 0.43 20.18
C PHE A 160 -4.75 1.95 20.04
N GLN A 161 -5.42 2.54 19.04
CA GLN A 161 -5.53 3.99 18.82
C GLN A 161 -4.20 4.77 18.94
N LYS A 162 -3.50 4.97 17.83
CA LYS A 162 -2.21 5.70 17.73
C LYS A 162 -1.03 4.97 18.38
N CYS A 163 -1.03 3.64 18.30
CA CYS A 163 0.10 2.82 18.70
C CYS A 163 1.15 2.75 17.58
N SER A 164 2.43 2.96 17.90
CA SER A 164 3.52 2.85 16.92
C SER A 164 3.78 1.39 16.53
N ASP A 165 4.37 1.17 15.36
CA ASP A 165 4.72 -0.18 14.91
C ASP A 165 5.70 -0.87 15.88
N SER A 166 6.61 -0.14 16.52
CA SER A 166 7.51 -0.67 17.55
C SER A 166 6.75 -1.23 18.77
N LEU A 167 5.71 -0.53 19.23
CA LEU A 167 4.87 -1.01 20.32
C LEU A 167 3.98 -2.16 19.88
N MET A 168 3.48 -2.15 18.64
CA MET A 168 2.73 -3.26 18.07
C MET A 168 3.59 -4.53 17.94
N LEU A 169 4.86 -4.41 17.59
CA LEU A 169 5.81 -5.53 17.58
C LEU A 169 6.01 -6.12 18.98
N ALA A 170 6.18 -5.28 20.01
CA ALA A 170 6.25 -5.76 21.40
C ALA A 170 4.94 -6.44 21.85
N LYS A 171 3.79 -6.01 21.32
CA LYS A 171 2.51 -6.70 21.57
C LYS A 171 2.42 -8.04 20.85
N LEU A 172 2.91 -8.14 19.61
CA LEU A 172 3.00 -9.40 18.88
C LEU A 172 3.86 -10.40 19.63
N ASP A 173 5.04 -9.98 20.09
CA ASP A 173 5.96 -10.81 20.90
C ASP A 173 5.26 -11.42 22.12
N SER A 174 4.58 -10.59 22.90
CA SER A 174 3.82 -11.01 24.07
C SER A 174 2.68 -11.99 23.74
N VAL A 175 1.96 -11.77 22.64
CA VAL A 175 0.84 -12.62 22.24
C VAL A 175 1.32 -13.97 21.70
N MET A 176 2.40 -13.99 20.93
CA MET A 176 2.95 -15.24 20.39
C MET A 176 3.43 -16.17 21.51
N SER A 177 4.01 -15.59 22.57
CA SER A 177 4.48 -16.30 23.75
C SER A 177 3.36 -16.96 24.56
N ASP A 178 2.15 -16.37 24.58
CA ASP A 178 0.96 -16.95 25.23
C ASP A 178 0.45 -18.20 24.48
N GLY A 179 0.71 -18.28 23.18
CA GLY A 179 0.41 -19.45 22.36
C GLY A 179 -1.07 -19.73 22.10
N ALA A 180 -1.97 -18.82 22.51
CA ALA A 180 -3.42 -18.95 22.40
C ALA A 180 -3.98 -18.87 20.97
N PHE A 181 -3.17 -18.44 20.00
CA PHE A 181 -3.61 -18.22 18.61
C PHE A 181 -2.75 -19.02 17.63
N SER A 182 -3.40 -19.72 16.70
CA SER A 182 -2.72 -20.36 15.58
C SER A 182 -2.38 -19.34 14.48
N THR A 183 -3.12 -18.23 14.44
CA THR A 183 -2.97 -17.20 13.41
C THR A 183 -3.11 -15.81 14.02
N ILE A 184 -2.12 -14.96 13.80
CA ILE A 184 -2.15 -13.57 14.23
C ILE A 184 -1.98 -12.69 12.99
N ALA A 185 -2.91 -11.77 12.75
CA ALA A 185 -2.83 -10.81 11.66
C ALA A 185 -2.56 -9.41 12.19
N TRP A 186 -1.65 -8.68 11.55
CA TRP A 186 -1.31 -7.32 11.92
C TRP A 186 -1.04 -6.45 10.69
N THR A 187 -1.72 -5.32 10.59
CA THR A 187 -1.44 -4.30 9.57
C THR A 187 -0.69 -3.13 10.21
N THR A 188 0.46 -2.78 9.63
CA THR A 188 1.31 -1.69 10.11
C THR A 188 0.64 -0.34 9.86
N GLN A 189 1.09 0.70 10.57
CA GLN A 189 0.66 2.08 10.32
C GLN A 189 1.82 3.04 10.09
N GLY A 190 3.00 2.74 10.66
CA GLY A 190 4.14 3.64 10.67
C GLY A 190 4.60 4.02 9.28
N SER A 191 4.63 3.06 8.36
CA SER A 191 5.04 3.23 6.95
C SER A 191 4.08 4.05 6.08
N ARG A 192 2.85 4.29 6.55
CA ARG A 192 1.77 4.88 5.74
C ARG A 192 2.01 6.33 5.33
N TYR A 193 2.62 7.12 6.22
CA TYR A 193 2.80 8.57 6.09
C TYR A 193 4.27 9.00 6.12
N SER A 194 5.20 8.05 5.99
CA SER A 194 6.57 8.23 6.46
C SER A 194 7.64 8.08 5.37
N SER A 195 8.89 8.30 5.75
CA SER A 195 10.07 8.11 4.90
C SER A 195 10.45 6.65 4.70
N GLU A 196 11.38 6.41 3.76
CA GLU A 196 12.08 5.14 3.59
C GLU A 196 12.65 4.63 4.93
N ASP A 197 13.21 5.50 5.78
CA ASP A 197 13.77 5.10 7.09
C ASP A 197 12.73 4.45 8.00
N SER A 198 11.48 4.91 7.95
CA SER A 198 10.40 4.35 8.76
C SER A 198 9.94 2.99 8.25
N LEU A 199 9.91 2.79 6.93
CA LEU A 199 9.72 1.47 6.33
C LEU A 199 10.86 0.54 6.76
N MET A 200 12.11 0.96 6.59
CA MET A 200 13.29 0.16 6.95
C MET A 200 13.32 -0.18 8.45
N SER A 201 12.92 0.75 9.32
CA SER A 201 12.78 0.52 10.76
C SER A 201 11.73 -0.55 11.06
N THR A 202 10.56 -0.46 10.41
CA THR A 202 9.47 -1.44 10.55
C THR A 202 9.90 -2.83 10.10
N LEU A 203 10.53 -2.94 8.92
CA LEU A 203 11.02 -4.21 8.39
C LEU A 203 12.11 -4.83 9.29
N LYS A 204 13.04 -4.02 9.82
CA LYS A 204 14.04 -4.49 10.82
C LYS A 204 13.37 -4.99 12.10
N GLY A 205 12.33 -4.31 12.57
CA GLY A 205 11.57 -4.73 13.74
C GLY A 205 10.88 -6.08 13.52
N ILE A 206 10.22 -6.26 12.38
CA ILE A 206 9.61 -7.54 11.97
C ILE A 206 10.67 -8.65 11.90
N ARG A 207 11.82 -8.35 11.30
CA ARG A 207 12.94 -9.27 11.18
C ARG A 207 13.47 -9.72 12.55
N ASN A 208 13.68 -8.79 13.48
CA ASN A 208 14.16 -9.13 14.82
C ASN A 208 13.16 -10.03 15.56
N LEU A 209 11.87 -9.71 15.45
CA LEU A 209 10.81 -10.51 16.02
C LEU A 209 10.78 -11.94 15.42
N ALA A 210 10.90 -12.06 14.10
CA ALA A 210 10.96 -13.37 13.44
C ALA A 210 12.19 -14.20 13.84
N LYS A 211 13.31 -13.54 14.15
CA LYS A 211 14.54 -14.18 14.63
C LYS A 211 14.37 -14.79 16.01
N GLU A 212 13.61 -14.13 16.88
CA GLU A 212 13.31 -14.58 18.24
C GLU A 212 12.29 -15.73 18.26
N HIS A 213 11.41 -15.81 17.26
CA HIS A 213 10.34 -16.81 17.13
C HIS A 213 10.55 -17.75 15.93
N SER A 214 11.65 -18.50 15.94
CA SER A 214 12.02 -19.41 14.83
C SER A 214 11.03 -20.56 14.57
N ASP A 215 10.18 -20.89 15.54
CA ASP A 215 9.10 -21.87 15.45
C ASP A 215 7.82 -21.31 14.82
N VAL A 216 7.74 -19.98 14.65
CA VAL A 216 6.60 -19.27 14.06
C VAL A 216 6.95 -18.83 12.65
N ARG A 217 6.02 -19.08 11.72
CA ARG A 217 6.13 -18.62 10.34
C ARG A 217 5.59 -17.19 10.21
N PHE A 218 6.33 -16.32 9.54
CA PHE A 218 5.86 -14.97 9.23
C PHE A 218 5.61 -14.84 7.73
N VAL A 219 4.46 -14.31 7.35
CA VAL A 219 4.14 -13.94 5.98
C VAL A 219 3.97 -12.43 5.96
N VAL A 220 4.98 -11.74 5.43
CA VAL A 220 5.09 -10.28 5.44
C VAL A 220 4.94 -9.78 4.03
N GLN A 221 4.03 -8.83 3.82
CA GLN A 221 3.70 -8.39 2.47
C GLN A 221 3.27 -6.94 2.46
N GLY A 222 3.59 -6.23 1.37
CA GLY A 222 3.12 -4.88 1.16
C GLY A 222 1.62 -4.77 0.84
N THR A 223 1.00 -3.64 1.16
CA THR A 223 -0.42 -3.41 0.83
C THR A 223 -0.62 -2.73 -0.52
N HIS A 224 0.21 -1.74 -0.82
CA HIS A 224 0.14 -0.90 -2.01
C HIS A 224 1.39 0.00 -2.11
N ARG A 225 1.61 0.63 -3.27
CA ARG A 225 2.59 1.72 -3.40
C ARG A 225 2.24 2.92 -2.51
N PRO A 226 3.20 3.72 -2.01
CA PRO A 226 2.91 4.88 -1.16
C PRO A 226 1.86 5.83 -1.75
N ILE A 227 0.79 6.16 -1.02
CA ILE A 227 -0.35 6.97 -1.53
C ILE A 227 -0.19 8.47 -1.21
N LEU A 228 0.55 8.83 -0.17
CA LEU A 228 0.60 10.21 0.33
C LEU A 228 1.86 10.98 -0.04
N CYS A 229 2.59 10.47 -1.01
CA CYS A 229 3.76 11.09 -1.65
C CYS A 229 3.36 11.87 -2.92
N SER A 230 4.31 12.61 -3.49
CA SER A 230 4.12 13.31 -4.76
C SER A 230 3.75 12.33 -5.89
N SER A 231 2.99 12.78 -6.88
CA SER A 231 2.67 11.98 -8.06
C SER A 231 3.92 11.47 -8.77
N GLU A 232 4.99 12.26 -8.79
CA GLU A 232 6.32 11.87 -9.28
C GLU A 232 6.88 10.68 -8.50
N TYR A 233 6.86 10.74 -7.17
CA TYR A 233 7.35 9.63 -6.35
C TYR A 233 6.49 8.37 -6.52
N LYS A 234 5.17 8.50 -6.67
CA LYS A 234 4.29 7.33 -6.95
C LYS A 234 4.66 6.62 -8.25
N ARG A 235 5.09 7.37 -9.27
CA ARG A 235 5.56 6.83 -10.55
C ARG A 235 6.90 6.12 -10.45
N THR A 236 7.54 6.11 -9.27
CA THR A 236 8.75 5.30 -9.01
C THR A 236 8.41 3.88 -8.53
N PHE A 237 7.13 3.50 -8.50
CA PHE A 237 6.66 2.18 -8.08
C PHE A 237 5.76 1.53 -9.14
N TYR A 238 5.96 0.23 -9.33
CA TYR A 238 5.06 -0.59 -10.12
C TYR A 238 3.66 -0.61 -9.52
N GLU A 239 2.66 -0.53 -10.39
CA GLU A 239 1.27 -0.54 -9.95
C GLU A 239 0.82 -1.95 -9.60
N HIS A 240 0.00 -2.09 -8.56
CA HIS A 240 -0.55 -3.38 -8.10
C HIS A 240 0.47 -4.43 -7.63
N TRP A 241 1.76 -4.23 -7.81
CA TRP A 241 2.80 -5.15 -7.36
C TRP A 241 3.32 -4.78 -5.98
N VAL A 242 3.36 -5.77 -5.08
CA VAL A 242 3.83 -5.60 -3.71
C VAL A 242 4.91 -6.63 -3.35
N PRO A 243 5.93 -6.24 -2.57
CA PRO A 243 6.91 -7.18 -2.07
C PRO A 243 6.27 -8.17 -1.10
N THR A 244 6.77 -9.40 -1.08
CA THR A 244 6.36 -10.46 -0.18
C THR A 244 7.59 -11.20 0.32
N VAL A 245 7.64 -11.48 1.61
CA VAL A 245 8.65 -12.35 2.20
C VAL A 245 7.99 -13.33 3.17
N VAL A 246 8.33 -14.60 3.04
CA VAL A 246 8.00 -15.64 4.01
C VAL A 246 9.23 -15.89 4.87
N LEU A 247 9.14 -15.69 6.17
CA LEU A 247 10.22 -15.96 7.12
C LEU A 247 9.90 -17.22 7.93
N ASN A 248 10.96 -17.97 8.28
CA ASN A 248 10.86 -19.27 8.93
C ASN A 248 9.87 -20.22 8.22
N PRO A 249 9.99 -20.41 6.89
CA PRO A 249 9.04 -21.18 6.09
C PRO A 249 8.75 -22.59 6.66
#